data_AF-A0A9P9T947-F1
#
_entry.id   AF-A0A9P9T947-F1
#
_cell.length_a   1.000
_cell.length_b   1.000
_cell.length_c   1.000
_cell.angle_alpha   90.00
_cell.angle_beta   90.00
_cell.angle_gamma   90.00
#
_symmetry.space_group_name_H-M   'P 1'
#
loop_
_entity.id
_entity.type
_entity.pdbx_description
1 polymer ?
#
loop_
_entity_poly.entity_id
_entity_poly.type
_entity_poly.pdbx_seq_one_letter_code
_entity_poly.pdbx_strand_id
1 'polypeptide(L)'
;MGDIFVDPHRAAITRFIIVNTGGVRFDLVKGPFTIDDSIVVAPFPNVFKYLPSVPYVMAVTVLDSLNAQPGPAKRDSEGLTWGTMPQSRDSCQDPTLSLVSGMIGKRDSGIVLRQRAVTPGYTRIDDFATDGHDTPHSAIPNYPIPKYFQGIESFPSDGSTSAVVNVIFLDYFAAKVVGILRELGANYISMMSISTSTALLQFRGL
;
A
#
# COMPACT_ATOMS: atom_id res chain seq x y z
N MET A 1 14.91 -10.05 19.31
CA MET A 1 15.99 -9.05 19.26
C MET A 1 16.41 -8.99 17.80
N GLY A 2 16.07 -7.90 17.10
CA GLY A 2 16.08 -7.87 15.63
C GLY A 2 17.44 -7.46 15.07
N ASP A 3 17.94 -8.23 14.11
CA ASP A 3 19.20 -7.97 13.40
C ASP A 3 19.01 -6.99 12.24
N ILE A 4 20.07 -6.21 11.99
CA ILE A 4 20.13 -5.02 11.12
C ILE A 4 20.32 -5.43 9.64
N PHE A 5 19.69 -4.69 8.69
CA PHE A 5 19.78 -4.83 7.21
C PHE A 5 21.14 -4.45 6.63
N VAL A 6 22.20 -4.86 7.27
CA VAL A 6 23.52 -4.34 6.95
C VAL A 6 24.48 -5.49 7.05
N ASP A 7 24.94 -5.95 5.89
CA ASP A 7 26.28 -6.52 5.80
C ASP A 7 27.23 -5.51 6.46
N PRO A 8 27.88 -5.84 7.60
CA PRO A 8 28.73 -4.91 8.34
C PRO A 8 29.80 -4.27 7.47
N HIS A 9 30.29 -4.99 6.46
CA HIS A 9 31.27 -4.50 5.50
C HIS A 9 30.72 -3.42 4.56
N ARG A 10 29.40 -3.29 4.47
CA ARG A 10 28.69 -2.34 3.59
C ARG A 10 27.84 -1.33 4.36
N ALA A 11 27.92 -1.31 5.69
CA ALA A 11 27.19 -0.38 6.56
C ALA A 11 27.33 1.08 6.16
N ALA A 12 28.56 1.48 5.85
CA ALA A 12 28.89 2.86 5.49
C ALA A 12 28.45 3.25 4.07
N ILE A 13 27.99 2.31 3.24
CA ILE A 13 27.59 2.60 1.86
C ILE A 13 26.17 3.16 1.85
N THR A 14 26.04 4.36 1.28
CA THR A 14 24.78 5.05 1.02
C THR A 14 23.84 4.19 0.18
N ARG A 15 22.55 4.16 0.56
CA ARG A 15 21.56 3.30 -0.10
C ARG A 15 20.17 3.92 -0.17
N PHE A 16 19.48 3.57 -1.24
CA PHE A 16 18.04 3.78 -1.41
C PHE A 16 17.32 2.45 -1.22
N ILE A 17 16.29 2.43 -0.38
CA ILE A 17 15.45 1.26 -0.12
C ILE A 17 14.07 1.57 -0.66
N ILE A 18 13.67 0.94 -1.76
CA ILE A 18 12.40 1.18 -2.43
C ILE A 18 11.44 0.05 -2.12
N VAL A 19 10.22 0.40 -1.71
CA VAL A 19 9.14 -0.54 -1.40
C VAL A 19 7.85 -0.03 -2.02
N ASN A 20 6.98 -0.93 -2.48
CA ASN A 20 5.66 -0.56 -2.97
C ASN A 20 4.70 -0.30 -1.81
N THR A 21 3.82 0.69 -1.94
CA THR A 21 2.84 0.99 -0.89
C THR A 21 1.86 -0.16 -0.67
N GLY A 22 1.57 -0.95 -1.72
CA GLY A 22 0.74 -2.16 -1.66
C GLY A 22 1.27 -3.28 -0.76
N GLY A 23 2.56 -3.24 -0.38
CA GLY A 23 3.15 -4.17 0.60
C GLY A 23 2.66 -3.94 2.03
N VAL A 24 2.19 -2.73 2.34
CA VAL A 24 1.55 -2.38 3.62
C VAL A 24 0.05 -2.54 3.47
N ARG A 25 -0.58 -3.44 4.23
CA ARG A 25 -1.98 -3.84 4.06
C ARG A 25 -2.94 -3.23 5.07
N PHE A 26 -2.43 -2.77 6.21
CA PHE A 26 -3.25 -2.19 7.27
C PHE A 26 -2.50 -1.11 8.04
N ASP A 27 -3.25 -0.33 8.82
CA ASP A 27 -2.69 0.70 9.70
C ASP A 27 -1.99 0.06 10.90
N LEU A 28 -0.87 0.64 11.30
CA LEU A 28 -0.17 0.24 12.52
C LEU A 28 -0.75 1.00 13.71
N VAL A 29 -1.66 0.36 14.44
CA VAL A 29 -2.28 0.95 15.62
C VAL A 29 -1.32 1.04 16.79
N LYS A 30 -1.45 2.11 17.59
CA LYS A 30 -0.68 2.28 18.83
C LYS A 30 -1.07 1.19 19.84
N GLY A 31 -0.08 0.49 20.38
CA GLY A 31 -0.29 -0.50 21.43
C GLY A 31 0.80 -1.58 21.43
N PRO A 32 0.58 -2.69 22.14
CA PRO A 32 1.41 -3.88 22.02
C PRO A 32 1.43 -4.38 20.57
N PHE A 33 2.62 -4.72 20.06
CA PHE A 33 2.79 -5.30 18.73
C PHE A 33 2.93 -6.82 18.84
N THR A 34 2.01 -7.55 18.24
CA THR A 34 1.93 -9.01 18.25
C THR A 34 2.36 -9.62 16.92
N ILE A 35 2.47 -10.95 16.87
CA ILE A 35 2.74 -11.66 15.61
C ILE A 35 1.59 -11.45 14.62
N ASP A 36 0.35 -11.39 15.10
CA ASP A 36 -0.82 -11.14 14.25
C ASP A 36 -0.73 -9.77 13.59
N ASP A 37 -0.32 -8.74 14.34
CA ASP A 37 -0.11 -7.39 13.80
C ASP A 37 0.93 -7.37 12.67
N SER A 38 1.97 -8.20 12.76
CA SER A 38 2.98 -8.29 11.70
C SER A 38 2.42 -8.84 10.39
N ILE A 39 1.48 -9.78 10.46
CA ILE A 39 0.82 -10.39 9.29
C ILE A 39 -0.28 -9.46 8.78
N VAL A 40 -1.03 -8.80 9.66
CA VAL A 40 -2.07 -7.82 9.30
C VAL A 40 -1.47 -6.63 8.56
N VAL A 41 -0.32 -6.12 9.01
CA VAL A 41 0.33 -4.94 8.40
C VAL A 41 1.16 -5.32 7.16
N ALA A 42 1.94 -6.40 7.21
CA ALA A 42 2.87 -6.78 6.13
C ALA A 42 2.91 -8.31 5.89
N PRO A 43 1.90 -8.89 5.22
CA PRO A 43 1.75 -10.34 5.10
C PRO A 43 2.69 -11.00 4.08
N PHE A 44 3.34 -10.23 3.21
CA PHE A 44 4.06 -10.80 2.08
C PHE A 44 5.48 -11.20 2.47
N PRO A 45 5.89 -12.46 2.24
CA PRO A 45 7.25 -12.92 2.48
C PRO A 45 8.20 -12.50 1.35
N ASN A 46 8.22 -11.20 1.02
CA ASN A 46 9.03 -10.67 -0.07
C ASN A 46 10.52 -10.67 0.31
N VAL A 47 11.38 -10.98 -0.66
CA VAL A 47 12.83 -10.97 -0.45
C VAL A 47 13.43 -9.68 -1.00
N PHE A 48 14.33 -9.06 -0.24
CA PHE A 48 15.10 -7.91 -0.73
C PHE A 48 16.21 -8.35 -1.69
N LYS A 49 16.26 -7.68 -2.84
CA LYS A 49 17.38 -7.70 -3.78
C LYS A 49 18.10 -6.37 -3.71
N TYR A 50 19.36 -6.36 -4.12
CA TYR A 50 20.11 -5.12 -4.26
C TYR A 50 20.98 -5.09 -5.51
N LEU A 51 21.17 -3.87 -6.01
CA LEU A 51 22.14 -3.54 -7.04
C LEU A 51 23.23 -2.67 -6.41
N PRO A 52 24.48 -3.15 -6.34
CA PRO A 52 25.58 -2.36 -5.85
C PRO A 52 26.07 -1.34 -6.89
N SER A 53 26.70 -0.27 -6.40
CA SER A 53 27.45 0.69 -7.21
C SER A 53 26.66 1.36 -8.34
N VAL A 54 25.41 1.75 -8.07
CA VAL A 54 24.57 2.50 -9.01
C VAL A 54 24.97 3.97 -8.99
N PRO A 55 25.24 4.62 -10.14
CA PRO A 55 25.49 6.06 -10.17
C PRO A 55 24.36 6.82 -9.50
N TYR A 56 24.71 7.74 -8.61
CA TYR A 56 23.72 8.47 -7.81
C TYR A 56 22.64 9.13 -8.66
N VAL A 57 23.05 9.76 -9.77
CA VAL A 57 22.14 10.44 -10.72
C VAL A 57 21.08 9.49 -11.27
N MET A 58 21.43 8.23 -11.54
CA MET A 58 20.44 7.24 -11.98
C MET A 58 19.56 6.79 -10.81
N ALA A 59 20.17 6.53 -9.65
CA ALA A 59 19.46 6.01 -8.48
C ALA A 59 18.32 6.94 -8.01
N VAL A 60 18.52 8.26 -8.01
CA VAL A 60 17.45 9.22 -7.63
C VAL A 60 16.27 9.22 -8.60
N THR A 61 16.50 8.91 -9.88
CA THR A 61 15.42 8.87 -10.89
C THR A 61 14.57 7.60 -10.86
N VAL A 62 15.04 6.55 -10.18
CA VAL A 62 14.34 5.25 -10.16
C VAL A 62 12.97 5.35 -9.50
N LEU A 63 12.85 6.06 -8.37
CA LEU A 63 11.57 6.19 -7.66
C LEU A 63 10.50 6.88 -8.51
N ASP A 64 10.85 8.00 -9.14
CA ASP A 64 9.93 8.76 -9.97
C ASP A 64 9.50 7.96 -11.21
N SER A 65 10.45 7.27 -11.85
CA SER A 65 10.19 6.40 -12.99
C SER A 65 9.24 5.24 -12.61
N LEU A 66 9.41 4.64 -11.43
CA LEU A 66 8.52 3.60 -10.92
C LEU A 66 7.11 4.12 -10.65
N ASN A 67 6.97 5.33 -10.12
CA ASN A 67 5.68 5.95 -9.85
C ASN A 67 4.95 6.38 -11.14
N ALA A 68 5.69 6.75 -12.18
CA ALA A 68 5.15 7.10 -13.50
C ALA A 68 4.61 5.90 -14.29
N GLN A 69 5.19 4.71 -14.13
CA GLN A 69 4.74 3.50 -14.84
C GLN A 69 3.43 2.94 -14.28
N PRO A 70 2.64 2.17 -15.07
CA PRO A 70 1.54 1.36 -14.54
C PRO A 70 2.03 0.43 -13.43
N GLY A 71 1.30 0.36 -12.32
CA GLY A 71 1.79 -0.32 -11.12
C GLY A 71 0.69 -0.66 -10.12
N PRO A 72 1.07 -1.29 -9.00
CA PRO A 72 0.11 -1.71 -7.98
C PRO A 72 -0.52 -0.48 -7.31
N ALA A 73 -1.73 -0.14 -7.74
CA ALA A 73 -2.54 0.90 -7.12
C ALA A 73 -3.43 0.28 -6.03
N LYS A 74 -3.56 0.96 -4.89
CA LYS A 74 -4.45 0.53 -3.79
C LYS A 74 -5.91 0.88 -4.04
N ARG A 75 -6.14 2.12 -4.50
CA ARG A 75 -7.48 2.74 -4.63
C ARG A 75 -7.63 3.58 -5.88
N ASP A 76 -6.55 3.78 -6.62
CA ASP A 76 -6.59 4.45 -7.91
C ASP A 76 -7.02 3.42 -8.96
N SER A 77 -8.03 3.77 -9.76
CA SER A 77 -8.57 2.96 -10.85
C SER A 77 -8.00 3.37 -12.21
N GLU A 78 -7.15 4.41 -12.29
CA GLU A 78 -6.53 4.83 -13.54
C GLU A 78 -5.67 3.68 -14.11
N GLY A 79 -6.12 3.15 -15.25
CA GLY A 79 -5.46 2.05 -15.96
C GLY A 79 -5.74 0.65 -15.39
N LEU A 80 -6.59 0.52 -14.36
CA LEU A 80 -7.11 -0.77 -13.92
C LEU A 80 -8.38 -1.10 -14.70
N THR A 81 -8.26 -2.01 -15.67
CA THR A 81 -9.40 -2.78 -16.15
C THR A 81 -9.85 -3.64 -14.98
N TRP A 82 -10.81 -3.16 -14.20
CA TRP A 82 -11.60 -4.04 -13.34
C TRP A 82 -12.21 -5.07 -14.29
N GLY A 83 -11.60 -6.26 -14.38
CA GLY A 83 -12.28 -7.38 -14.99
C GLY A 83 -13.61 -7.46 -14.26
N THR A 84 -14.70 -7.17 -14.95
CA THR A 84 -16.04 -7.38 -14.44
C THR A 84 -16.04 -8.77 -13.85
N MET A 85 -16.07 -8.88 -12.52
CA MET A 85 -16.39 -10.15 -11.87
C MET A 85 -17.66 -10.61 -12.56
N PRO A 86 -17.73 -11.84 -13.11
CA PRO A 86 -18.96 -12.32 -13.72
C PRO A 86 -20.02 -12.20 -12.64
N GLN A 87 -20.87 -11.18 -12.76
CA GLN A 87 -22.01 -11.08 -11.90
C GLN A 87 -22.93 -12.18 -12.40
N SER A 88 -22.90 -13.33 -11.73
CA SER A 88 -24.08 -14.17 -11.67
C SER A 88 -25.18 -13.24 -11.17
N ARG A 89 -25.97 -12.72 -12.11
CA ARG A 89 -27.20 -12.00 -11.80
C ARG A 89 -28.10 -13.03 -11.16
N ASP A 90 -28.00 -13.18 -9.84
CA ASP A 90 -29.11 -13.74 -9.09
C ASP A 90 -30.31 -12.86 -9.45
N SER A 91 -31.33 -13.47 -10.03
CA SER A 91 -32.56 -12.77 -10.35
C SER A 91 -33.17 -12.34 -9.03
N CYS A 92 -32.88 -11.13 -8.59
CA CYS A 92 -33.64 -10.46 -7.54
C CYS A 92 -35.07 -10.31 -8.08
N GLN A 93 -35.87 -11.33 -7.83
CA GLN A 93 -37.28 -11.34 -8.15
C GLN A 93 -37.93 -10.56 -7.02
N ASP A 94 -38.28 -9.30 -7.28
CA ASP A 94 -39.02 -8.50 -6.32
C ASP A 94 -40.27 -9.28 -5.88
N PRO A 95 -40.49 -9.46 -4.57
CA PRO A 95 -41.69 -10.14 -4.10
C PRO A 95 -42.90 -9.34 -4.58
N THR A 96 -43.88 -10.05 -5.15
CA THR A 96 -45.11 -9.43 -5.62
C THR A 96 -45.80 -8.72 -4.44
N LEU A 97 -45.99 -7.40 -4.55
CA LEU A 97 -46.61 -6.51 -3.56
C LEU A 97 -48.09 -6.84 -3.24
N SER A 98 -48.60 -7.99 -3.65
CA SER A 98 -50.04 -8.30 -3.68
C SER A 98 -50.66 -8.62 -2.32
N LEU A 99 -49.90 -8.60 -1.21
CA LEU A 99 -50.42 -8.97 0.13
C LEU A 99 -50.19 -7.92 1.24
N VAL A 100 -49.61 -6.75 0.96
CA VAL A 100 -49.43 -5.67 1.95
C VAL A 100 -50.49 -4.57 1.76
N SER A 101 -51.75 -4.95 1.58
CA SER A 101 -52.89 -4.03 1.63
C SER A 101 -53.55 -4.15 2.99
N GLY A 102 -52.94 -3.57 4.03
CA GLY A 102 -53.51 -3.67 5.39
C GLY A 102 -52.90 -2.81 6.50
N MET A 103 -51.85 -2.02 6.24
CA MET A 103 -51.23 -1.17 7.28
C MET A 103 -51.35 0.31 6.93
N ILE A 104 -52.59 0.78 6.72
CA ILE A 104 -52.89 2.21 6.78
C ILE A 104 -52.92 2.59 8.27
N GLY A 105 -51.77 3.01 8.77
CA GLY A 105 -51.63 3.46 10.15
C GLY A 105 -50.22 3.98 10.40
N LYS A 106 -49.93 5.19 9.90
CA LYS A 106 -48.78 5.95 10.40
C LYS A 106 -48.99 6.19 11.90
N ARG A 107 -48.37 5.37 12.74
CA ARG A 107 -48.19 5.70 14.15
C ARG A 107 -47.10 6.77 14.20
N ASP A 108 -47.52 8.02 14.34
CA ASP A 108 -46.64 9.17 14.54
C ASP A 108 -46.11 9.22 15.99
N SER A 109 -45.66 8.07 16.49
CA SER A 109 -44.87 8.01 17.71
C SER A 109 -43.41 8.01 17.27
N GLY A 110 -42.89 9.21 16.99
CA GLY A 110 -41.48 9.40 16.71
C GLY A 110 -40.68 8.77 17.84
N ILE A 111 -40.05 7.63 17.55
CA ILE A 111 -39.08 7.04 18.46
C ILE A 111 -37.98 8.08 18.56
N VAL A 112 -37.82 8.67 19.75
CA VAL A 112 -36.67 9.52 20.06
C VAL A 112 -35.46 8.58 20.10
N LEU A 113 -34.93 8.26 18.93
CA LEU A 113 -33.66 7.58 18.82
C LEU A 113 -32.63 8.56 19.34
N ARG A 114 -32.03 8.22 20.48
CA ARG A 114 -30.87 8.94 21.00
C ARG A 114 -29.83 8.91 19.88
N GLN A 115 -29.62 10.04 19.22
CA GLN A 115 -28.73 10.15 18.07
C GLN A 115 -27.33 9.73 18.55
N ARG A 116 -26.93 8.51 18.22
CA ARG A 116 -25.59 8.01 18.55
C ARG A 116 -24.59 8.92 17.86
N ALA A 117 -23.52 9.24 18.57
CA ALA A 117 -22.37 9.88 17.95
C ALA A 117 -21.99 9.08 16.71
N VAL A 118 -21.98 9.74 15.56
CA VAL A 118 -21.67 9.12 14.28
C VAL A 118 -20.20 8.73 14.32
N THR A 119 -19.90 7.44 14.15
CA THR A 119 -18.52 6.95 14.12
C THR A 119 -17.95 7.03 12.70
N PRO A 120 -16.63 7.20 12.54
CA PRO A 120 -15.99 7.09 11.23
C PRO A 120 -16.25 5.73 10.59
N GLY A 121 -16.59 5.73 9.30
CA GLY A 121 -16.90 4.52 8.56
C GLY A 121 -17.12 4.77 7.07
N TYR A 122 -17.58 3.74 6.36
CA TYR A 122 -17.89 3.87 4.95
C TYR A 122 -19.17 4.66 4.72
N THR A 123 -19.10 5.62 3.79
CA THR A 123 -20.25 6.34 3.24
C THR A 123 -20.25 6.10 1.74
N ARG A 124 -21.06 5.14 1.28
CA ARG A 124 -21.18 4.79 -0.14
C ARG A 124 -22.22 5.67 -0.83
N ILE A 125 -21.93 5.91 -2.09
CA ILE A 125 -22.86 6.49 -3.07
C ILE A 125 -22.89 5.46 -4.19
N ASP A 126 -24.07 4.92 -4.46
CA ASP A 126 -24.30 3.98 -5.55
C ASP A 126 -25.52 4.43 -6.38
N ASP A 127 -25.90 3.62 -7.37
CA ASP A 127 -27.01 3.92 -8.28
C ASP A 127 -28.36 4.05 -7.55
N PHE A 128 -28.46 3.53 -6.33
CA PHE A 128 -29.65 3.58 -5.47
C PHE A 128 -29.60 4.72 -4.44
N ALA A 129 -28.66 5.66 -4.58
CA ALA A 129 -28.41 6.85 -3.75
C ALA A 129 -27.40 6.64 -2.59
N THR A 130 -27.63 7.29 -1.45
CA THR A 130 -26.64 7.46 -0.37
C THR A 130 -27.04 6.82 0.96
N ASP A 131 -28.20 6.17 1.02
CA ASP A 131 -28.82 5.63 2.23
C ASP A 131 -28.76 4.09 2.31
N GLY A 132 -28.05 3.44 1.39
CA GLY A 132 -27.87 1.98 1.37
C GLY A 132 -27.06 1.41 2.55
N HIS A 133 -26.50 2.26 3.41
CA HIS A 133 -25.80 1.82 4.62
C HIS A 133 -26.74 1.64 5.81
N ASP A 134 -26.64 0.48 6.45
CA ASP A 134 -27.41 0.08 7.65
C ASP A 134 -27.10 0.95 8.89
N THR A 135 -25.90 1.52 8.97
CA THR A 135 -25.45 2.39 10.06
C THR A 135 -24.96 3.73 9.52
N PRO A 136 -25.42 4.88 10.08
CA PRO A 136 -24.90 6.19 9.69
C PRO A 136 -23.45 6.36 10.16
N HIS A 137 -22.56 6.75 9.24
CA HIS A 137 -21.15 6.98 9.49
C HIS A 137 -20.70 8.36 9.01
N SER A 138 -19.60 8.86 9.58
CA SER A 138 -18.87 10.01 9.03
C SER A 138 -17.83 9.48 8.05
N ALA A 139 -17.72 10.10 6.88
CA ALA A 139 -16.79 9.67 5.85
C ALA A 139 -15.34 9.60 6.36
N ILE A 140 -14.66 8.50 6.07
CA ILE A 140 -13.22 8.37 6.33
C ILE A 140 -12.45 9.16 5.27
N PRO A 141 -11.47 10.02 5.66
CA PRO A 141 -10.63 10.74 4.70
C PRO A 141 -9.88 9.80 3.76
N ASN A 142 -9.72 10.22 2.51
CA ASN A 142 -8.87 9.54 1.54
C ASN A 142 -7.72 10.47 1.15
N TYR A 143 -6.52 9.91 1.01
CA TYR A 143 -5.32 10.65 0.61
C TYR A 143 -4.71 9.99 -0.62
N PRO A 144 -4.18 10.77 -1.58
CA PRO A 144 -3.41 10.20 -2.68
C PRO A 144 -2.10 9.62 -2.12
N ILE A 145 -1.83 8.37 -2.46
CA ILE A 145 -0.65 7.62 -2.02
C ILE A 145 0.11 7.18 -3.28
N PRO A 146 1.44 7.37 -3.34
CA PRO A 146 2.22 6.92 -4.49
C PRO A 146 2.22 5.39 -4.60
N LYS A 147 2.63 4.86 -5.76
CA LYS A 147 2.74 3.41 -5.97
C LYS A 147 3.94 2.83 -5.19
N TYR A 148 5.01 3.61 -5.09
CA TYR A 148 6.25 3.28 -4.42
C TYR A 148 6.70 4.41 -3.50
N PHE A 149 7.40 4.05 -2.43
CA PHE A 149 8.05 4.97 -1.50
C PHE A 149 9.49 4.52 -1.25
N GLN A 150 10.34 5.44 -0.79
CA GLN A 150 11.75 5.15 -0.52
C GLN A 150 12.16 5.52 0.91
N GLY A 151 13.00 4.68 1.50
CA GLY A 151 13.86 5.03 2.63
C GLY A 151 15.28 5.36 2.14
N ILE A 152 15.94 6.27 2.85
CA ILE A 152 17.35 6.62 2.63
C ILE A 152 18.16 6.25 3.87
N GLU A 153 19.34 5.68 3.67
CA GLU A 153 20.21 5.28 4.78
C GLU A 153 21.69 5.51 4.42
N SER A 154 22.51 5.76 5.45
CA SER A 154 23.95 6.00 5.34
C SER A 154 24.32 7.16 4.43
N PHE A 155 23.51 8.22 4.42
CA PHE A 155 23.85 9.49 3.81
C PHE A 155 24.75 10.30 4.75
N PRO A 156 25.83 10.92 4.23
CA PRO A 156 26.67 11.84 4.99
C PRO A 156 25.87 13.00 5.61
N SER A 157 26.21 13.37 6.85
CA SER A 157 25.54 14.48 7.57
C SER A 157 25.88 15.87 7.01
N ASP A 158 26.94 15.97 6.22
CA ASP A 158 27.37 17.19 5.54
C ASP A 158 26.57 17.48 4.25
N GLY A 159 25.64 16.60 3.87
CA GLY A 159 24.82 16.73 2.66
C GLY A 159 25.56 16.35 1.37
N SER A 160 26.78 15.83 1.47
CA SER A 160 27.51 15.32 0.31
C SER A 160 26.84 14.05 -0.25
N THR A 161 26.89 13.88 -1.57
CA THR A 161 26.36 12.71 -2.25
C THR A 161 27.49 11.81 -2.70
N SER A 162 27.43 10.52 -2.34
CA SER A 162 28.34 9.52 -2.90
C SER A 162 28.16 9.43 -4.41
N ALA A 163 29.26 9.25 -5.16
CA ALA A 163 29.19 9.06 -6.61
C ALA A 163 28.37 7.81 -6.99
N VAL A 164 28.41 6.79 -6.14
CA VAL A 164 27.68 5.54 -6.31
C VAL A 164 26.94 5.14 -5.03
N VAL A 165 25.80 4.50 -5.19
CA VAL A 165 24.90 4.08 -4.10
C VAL A 165 24.40 2.66 -4.33
N ASN A 166 23.93 2.01 -3.27
CA ASN A 166 23.19 0.75 -3.41
C ASN A 166 21.71 1.05 -3.62
N VAL A 167 21.07 0.34 -4.54
CA VAL A 167 19.61 0.41 -4.73
C VAL A 167 19.03 -0.92 -4.29
N ILE A 168 18.22 -0.90 -3.23
CA ILE A 168 17.59 -2.05 -2.60
C ILE A 168 16.09 -2.02 -2.92
N PHE A 169 15.53 -3.15 -3.32
CA PHE A 169 14.13 -3.27 -3.75
C PHE A 169 13.62 -4.69 -3.51
N LEU A 170 12.31 -4.91 -3.63
CA LEU A 170 11.74 -6.25 -3.52
C LEU A 170 11.89 -7.03 -4.82
N ASP A 171 12.11 -8.33 -4.67
CA ASP A 171 12.23 -9.31 -5.76
C ASP A 171 11.10 -9.24 -6.79
N TYR A 172 9.86 -9.09 -6.36
CA TYR A 172 8.71 -9.18 -7.26
C TYR A 172 8.66 -8.05 -8.32
N PHE A 173 9.26 -6.88 -8.05
CA PHE A 173 9.36 -5.77 -9.01
C PHE A 173 10.79 -5.48 -9.48
N ALA A 174 11.71 -6.41 -9.22
CA ALA A 174 13.11 -6.30 -9.62
C ALA A 174 13.30 -6.05 -11.12
N ALA A 175 12.50 -6.70 -11.95
CA ALA A 175 12.52 -6.53 -13.40
C ALA A 175 12.22 -5.09 -13.84
N LYS A 176 11.31 -4.38 -13.14
CA LYS A 176 10.99 -2.98 -13.43
C LYS A 176 12.15 -2.06 -13.13
N VAL A 177 12.80 -2.25 -11.96
CA VAL A 177 13.97 -1.45 -11.56
C VAL A 177 15.09 -1.60 -12.57
N VAL A 178 15.40 -2.82 -12.98
CA VAL A 178 16.45 -3.06 -13.98
C VAL A 178 16.05 -2.59 -15.38
N GLY A 179 14.78 -2.62 -15.74
CA GLY A 179 14.27 -2.01 -16.97
C GLY A 179 14.55 -0.50 -17.00
N ILE A 180 14.16 0.22 -15.93
CA ILE A 180 14.41 1.66 -15.78
C ILE A 180 15.90 1.98 -15.84
N LEU A 181 16.73 1.24 -15.10
CA LEU A 181 18.18 1.48 -15.13
C LEU A 181 18.80 1.22 -16.51
N ARG A 182 18.28 0.25 -17.28
CA ARG A 182 18.70 0.02 -18.67
C ARG A 182 18.30 1.16 -19.60
N GLU A 183 17.09 1.71 -19.43
CA GLU A 183 16.62 2.89 -20.18
C GLU A 183 17.50 4.12 -19.91
N LEU A 184 18.04 4.22 -18.69
CA LEU A 184 19.00 5.25 -18.30
C LEU A 184 20.45 4.98 -18.79
N GLY A 185 20.67 3.89 -19.53
CA GLY A 185 21.97 3.53 -20.12
C GLY A 185 22.87 2.67 -19.23
N ALA A 186 22.36 2.12 -18.12
CA ALA A 186 23.14 1.23 -17.26
C ALA A 186 23.08 -0.23 -17.74
N ASN A 187 24.21 -0.93 -17.68
CA ASN A 187 24.33 -2.31 -18.13
C ASN A 187 24.51 -3.28 -16.94
N TYR A 188 23.43 -3.45 -16.15
CA TYR A 188 23.43 -4.38 -15.01
C TYR A 188 22.98 -5.78 -15.46
N ILE A 189 23.87 -6.77 -15.32
CA ILE A 189 23.65 -8.16 -15.76
C ILE A 189 23.27 -9.07 -14.58
N SER A 190 23.63 -8.71 -13.33
CA SER A 190 23.36 -9.52 -12.14
C SER A 190 22.78 -8.68 -11.00
N MET A 191 21.70 -9.18 -10.40
CA MET A 191 21.16 -8.70 -9.13
C MET A 191 21.62 -9.64 -8.03
N MET A 192 22.01 -9.10 -6.88
CA MET A 192 22.39 -9.92 -5.73
C MET A 192 21.21 -10.03 -4.78
N SER A 193 21.00 -11.24 -4.25
CA SER A 193 20.01 -11.46 -3.19
C SER A 193 20.61 -11.07 -1.85
N ILE A 194 19.84 -10.41 -1.00
CA ILE A 194 20.22 -10.29 0.40
C ILE A 194 19.82 -11.62 1.05
N SER A 195 20.79 -12.35 1.61
CA SER A 195 20.53 -13.62 2.31
C SER A 195 19.63 -13.34 3.51
N THR A 196 18.43 -13.91 3.52
CA THR A 196 17.40 -13.72 4.55
C THR A 196 17.64 -14.56 5.80
N SER A 197 18.87 -14.94 6.12
CA SER A 197 19.11 -15.70 7.35
C SER A 197 18.70 -14.92 8.61
N THR A 198 18.51 -13.59 8.51
CA THR A 198 18.06 -12.73 9.61
C THR A 198 17.65 -11.36 9.03
N ALA A 199 16.36 -11.10 8.79
CA ALA A 199 15.92 -9.79 8.28
C ALA A 199 14.52 -9.41 8.81
N LEU A 200 14.41 -8.30 9.54
CA LEU A 200 13.13 -7.72 10.00
C LEU A 200 13.24 -6.18 10.08
N LEU A 201 12.56 -5.46 9.17
CA LEU A 201 12.70 -4.02 8.94
C LEU A 201 12.47 -3.21 10.22
N GLN A 202 13.54 -2.71 10.83
CA GLN A 202 13.42 -1.69 11.87
C GLN A 202 13.35 -0.32 11.20
N PHE A 203 12.14 0.23 11.10
CA PHE A 203 11.98 1.68 11.06
C PHE A 203 12.51 2.23 12.38
N ARG A 204 13.69 2.87 12.37
CA ARG A 204 14.12 3.68 13.51
C ARG A 204 13.15 4.86 13.61
N GLY A 205 12.30 4.81 14.64
CA GLY A 205 11.32 5.85 14.93
C GLY A 205 11.97 7.19 15.25
N LEU A 206 11.19 8.23 14.96
CA LEU A 206 11.25 9.55 15.60
C LEU A 206 11.13 9.42 17.12
#